data_AF-A0A2H9MNX0-F1
#
_entry.id   AF-A0A2H9MNX0-F1
#
_cell.length_a   1.000
_cell.length_b   1.000
_cell.length_c   1.000
_cell.angle_alpha   90.00
_cell.angle_beta   90.00
_cell.angle_gamma   90.00
#
_symmetry.space_group_name_H-M   'P 1'
#
loop_
_entity.id
_entity.type
_entity.pdbx_description
1 polymer ?
#
loop_
_entity_poly.entity_id
_entity_poly.type
_entity_poly.pdbx_seq_one_letter_code
_entity_poly.pdbx_strand_id
1 'polypeptide(L)' 'KAEGTGLGLAIAYKVAAQHGGKIEVESKKGEGTTFRIILPLGAHNAA' A
#
# COMPACT_ATOMS: atom_id res chain seq x y z
N LYS A 1 -2.63 -19.04 -18.37
CA LYS A 1 -2.31 -17.78 -17.65
C LYS A 1 -2.73 -17.98 -16.20
N ALA A 2 -1.83 -17.81 -15.24
CA ALA A 2 -2.26 -17.74 -13.84
C ALA A 2 -2.99 -16.39 -13.67
N GLU A 3 -4.28 -16.43 -13.40
CA GLU A 3 -4.98 -15.24 -12.92
C GLU A 3 -4.37 -14.82 -11.58
N GLY A 4 -4.02 -13.55 -11.47
CA GLY A 4 -3.62 -13.01 -10.18
C GLY A 4 -4.77 -13.16 -9.21
N THR A 5 -4.51 -13.68 -8.01
CA THR A 5 -5.52 -13.94 -6.98
C THR A 5 -6.17 -12.68 -6.40
N GLY A 6 -5.83 -11.48 -6.92
CA GLY A 6 -6.26 -10.19 -6.38
C GLY A 6 -5.63 -9.81 -5.04
N LEU A 7 -4.75 -10.64 -4.47
CA LEU A 7 -4.23 -10.46 -3.11
C LEU A 7 -3.16 -9.37 -2.98
N GLY A 8 -2.54 -8.95 -4.08
CA GLY A 8 -1.36 -8.07 -4.05
C GLY A 8 -1.58 -6.76 -3.29
N LEU A 9 -2.72 -6.08 -3.54
CA LEU A 9 -3.01 -4.81 -2.87
C LEU A 9 -3.32 -5.01 -1.38
N ALA A 10 -4.04 -6.08 -1.02
CA ALA A 10 -4.33 -6.41 0.37
C ALA A 10 -3.04 -6.71 1.16
N ILE A 11 -2.09 -7.41 0.53
CA ILE A 11 -0.76 -7.65 1.10
C ILE A 11 -0.01 -6.33 1.28
N ALA A 12 -0.02 -5.45 0.27
CA ALA A 12 0.65 -4.15 0.37
C ALA A 12 0.08 -3.29 1.51
N TYR A 13 -1.25 -3.22 1.66
CA TYR A 13 -1.88 -2.52 2.79
C TYR A 13 -1.41 -3.06 4.14
N LYS A 14 -1.37 -4.39 4.29
CA LYS A 14 -0.92 -5.03 5.52
C LYS A 14 0.54 -4.70 5.83
N VAL A 15 1.42 -4.77 4.82
CA VAL A 15 2.84 -4.44 4.97
C VAL A 15 3.01 -2.97 5.38
N ALA A 16 2.36 -2.04 4.68
CA ALA A 16 2.45 -0.62 5.03
C ALA A 16 1.98 -0.35 6.48
N ALA A 17 0.85 -0.96 6.89
CA ALA A 17 0.33 -0.83 8.25
C ALA A 17 1.27 -1.42 9.32
N GLN A 18 1.92 -2.56 9.05
CA GLN A 18 2.93 -3.15 9.94
C GLN A 18 4.14 -2.24 10.16
N HIS A 19 4.43 -1.36 9.20
CA HIS A 19 5.49 -0.35 9.30
C HIS A 19 4.99 0.99 9.88
N GLY A 20 3.77 1.02 10.43
CA GLY A 20 3.15 2.25 10.95
C GLY A 20 2.78 3.26 9.86
N GLY A 21 2.79 2.82 8.60
CA GLY A 21 2.44 3.62 7.44
C GLY A 21 1.03 3.38 6.94
N LYS A 22 0.72 3.98 5.79
CA LYS A 22 -0.57 3.85 5.09
C LYS A 22 -0.39 3.89 3.58
N ILE A 23 -1.41 3.43 2.86
CA ILE A 23 -1.52 3.57 1.41
C ILE A 23 -2.74 4.45 1.11
N GLU A 24 -2.54 5.47 0.29
CA GLU A 24 -3.60 6.32 -0.26
C GLU A 24 -3.77 6.03 -1.76
N VAL A 25 -5.01 6.10 -2.24
CA VAL A 25 -5.35 5.80 -3.64
C VAL A 25 -6.18 6.93 -4.22
N GLU A 26 -5.69 7.49 -5.32
CA GLU A 26 -6.42 8.45 -6.14
C GLU A 26 -6.59 7.84 -7.53
N SER A 27 -7.83 7.66 -7.98
CA SER A 27 -8.12 7.10 -9.30
C SER A 27 -9.19 7.92 -9.99
N LYS A 28 -8.97 8.20 -11.27
CA LYS A 28 -9.95 8.83 -12.13
C LYS A 28 -10.01 8.10 -13.46
N LYS A 29 -11.21 7.66 -13.83
CA LYS A 29 -11.44 6.89 -15.06
C LYS A 29 -10.95 7.69 -16.26
N GLY A 30 -10.07 7.09 -17.07
CA GLY A 30 -9.47 7.72 -18.24
C GLY A 30 -8.22 8.58 -17.95
N GLU A 31 -7.89 8.83 -16.69
CA GLU A 31 -6.71 9.60 -16.27
C GLU A 31 -5.68 8.74 -15.52
N GLY A 32 -6.09 7.53 -15.10
CA GLY A 32 -5.23 6.56 -14.45
C GLY A 32 -5.45 6.50 -12.94
N THR A 33 -4.50 5.86 -12.26
CA THR A 33 -4.54 5.63 -10.82
C THR A 33 -3.17 5.90 -10.22
N THR A 34 -3.15 6.65 -9.12
CA THR A 34 -1.96 6.92 -8.30
C THR A 34 -2.13 6.24 -6.95
N PHE A 35 -1.13 5.47 -6.54
CA PHE A 35 -1.01 4.90 -5.21
C PHE A 35 0.15 5.60 -4.49
N ARG A 36 -0.09 6.11 -3.29
CA ARG A 36 0.96 6.72 -2.44
C ARG A 36 1.16 5.87 -1.20
N ILE A 37 2.40 5.44 -0.98
CA ILE A 37 2.82 4.73 0.24
C ILE A 37 3.49 5.75 1.15
N ILE A 38 2.92 5.97 2.33
CA ILE A 38 3.40 6.96 3.29
C ILE A 38 3.90 6.20 4.51
N LEU A 39 5.20 6.35 4.80
CA LEU A 39 5.87 5.69 5.92
C LEU A 39 6.40 6.75 6.90
N PRO A 40 6.36 6.49 8.22
CA PRO A 40 7.05 7.32 9.20
C PRO A 40 8.56 7.36 8.95
N LEU A 41 9.20 8.51 9.19
CA LEU A 41 10.66 8.68 9.08
C LEU A 41 11.42 8.12 10.31
N GLY A 42 10.73 7.82 11.41
CA GLY A 42 11.32 7.36 12.67
C GLY A 42 11.52 5.84 12.72
N ALA A 43 12.56 5.41 13.45
CA ALA A 43 12.93 4.00 13.60
C ALA A 43 11.78 3.15 14.19
N HIS A 44 11.67 1.93 13.68
CA HIS A 44 10.87 0.87 14.26
C HIS A 44 11.34 0.61 15.70
N ASN A 45 10.75 1.31 16.68
CA ASN A 45 10.93 0.97 18.08
C ASN A 45 10.15 -0.31 18.35
N ALA A 46 10.78 -1.45 18.11
CA ALA A 46 10.45 -2.67 18.80
C ALA A 46 10.79 -2.42 20.28
N ALA A 47 9.74 -2.14 21.07
CA ALA A 47 9.82 -2.23 22.53
C ALA A 47 10.08 -3.68 22.95
#